data_AF-A0A2D9QBN0-F1
#
_entry.id   AF-A0A2D9QBN0-F1
#
_cell.length_a   1.000
_cell.length_b   1.000
_cell.length_c   1.000
_cell.angle_alpha   90.00
_cell.angle_beta   90.00
_cell.angle_gamma   90.00
#
_symmetry.space_group_name_H-M   'P 1'
#
loop_
_entity.id
_entity.type
_entity.pdbx_description
1 polymer ?
#
loop_
_entity_poly.entity_id
_entity_poly.type
_entity_poly.pdbx_seq_one_letter_code
_entity_poly.pdbx_strand_id
1 'polypeptide(L)'
;MKKAIPINLLLFVLFISTSIKAQVGINNTDPKSILDISASSITAPSNTDGILIPRVNDFPAVNPGSDQNGMMIFLQNSVGTQSKGFYYWDHPNSRWFSVGAEEWQPGTNSSGDDLIYATRAKLSGTDVVITNDGRIGFGTEDPVERFEFKGPGDNDFQLTSANTNPPNVIVYNTGGTLESPGPLAANGEIGSFIAKTHDGNRVREVGGVRFYMDGVATNGSTPSRFVINTTPTGSTSQIERFIIRNDGNVGLGTPNPTEVLDVNGAARIRDLNAGPVYSDVNGNLSNNGPAIIASGKVAHDGTALKITGATVTRNRTGNYSITFSTSRDHSNYIIQLAYLECSGTGADCQGDNSINISYSGQTNSGFDVGIGSNDNGGTARVPRDREFMFTVIDF
;
A
#
# COMPACT_ATOMS: atom_id res chain seq x y z
N MET A 1 54.75 -55.49 99.39
CA MET A 1 53.35 -55.59 98.89
C MET A 1 52.58 -54.44 99.54
N LYS A 2 51.95 -53.43 98.90
CA LYS A 2 51.39 -53.16 97.56
C LYS A 2 51.60 -51.63 97.28
N LYS A 3 52.10 -51.19 96.10
CA LYS A 3 51.40 -50.51 94.94
C LYS A 3 50.60 -49.23 95.32
N ALA A 4 50.60 -48.06 94.65
CA ALA A 4 51.15 -47.55 93.37
C ALA A 4 50.99 -45.98 93.28
N ILE A 5 52.02 -45.23 92.85
CA ILE A 5 52.18 -44.31 91.64
C ILE A 5 50.88 -43.72 90.97
N PRO A 6 50.82 -42.53 90.27
CA PRO A 6 51.57 -41.21 90.27
C PRO A 6 50.85 -39.94 89.62
N ILE A 7 51.63 -38.89 89.20
CA ILE A 7 51.58 -38.06 87.92
C ILE A 7 50.94 -36.62 87.82
N ASN A 8 51.81 -35.68 87.37
CA ASN A 8 51.72 -34.51 86.41
C ASN A 8 50.61 -33.43 86.53
N LEU A 9 50.81 -32.14 86.17
CA LEU A 9 51.21 -31.67 84.83
C LEU A 9 51.47 -30.13 84.77
N LEU A 10 52.69 -29.78 84.35
CA LEU A 10 53.10 -28.78 83.34
C LEU A 10 52.13 -27.62 82.97
N LEU A 11 52.52 -26.38 83.33
CA LEU A 11 52.07 -25.15 82.68
C LEU A 11 52.65 -25.09 81.26
N PHE A 12 51.80 -25.16 80.23
CA PHE A 12 52.15 -24.76 78.86
C PHE A 12 51.00 -23.89 78.33
N VAL A 13 51.14 -22.58 78.50
CA VAL A 13 50.21 -21.61 77.92
C VAL A 13 50.52 -21.52 76.43
N LEU A 14 49.60 -22.08 75.65
CA LEU A 14 49.59 -22.18 74.21
C LEU A 14 49.42 -20.77 73.60
N PHE A 15 50.38 -20.33 72.79
CA PHE A 15 50.18 -19.26 71.81
C PHE A 15 49.17 -19.75 70.76
N ILE A 16 47.88 -19.50 70.99
CA ILE A 16 46.85 -19.70 69.97
C ILE A 16 46.82 -18.42 69.13
N SER A 17 47.50 -18.43 67.98
CA SER A 17 47.24 -17.45 66.92
C SER A 17 45.86 -17.74 66.35
N THR A 18 44.82 -17.17 66.94
CA THR A 18 43.51 -17.14 66.29
C THR A 18 43.63 -16.18 65.10
N SER A 19 43.36 -16.67 63.90
CA SER A 19 43.17 -15.82 62.73
C SER A 19 41.88 -15.02 62.95
N ILE A 20 42.01 -13.85 63.59
CA ILE A 20 40.89 -12.92 63.74
C ILE A 20 40.56 -12.44 62.33
N LYS A 21 39.42 -12.84 61.79
CA LYS A 21 38.90 -12.23 60.56
C LYS A 21 38.65 -10.76 60.88
N ALA A 22 39.36 -9.85 60.22
CA ALA A 22 39.15 -8.41 60.36
C ALA A 22 37.87 -8.01 59.62
N GLN A 23 36.72 -8.18 60.27
CA GLN A 23 35.44 -7.63 59.84
C GLN A 23 35.16 -6.38 60.67
N VAL A 24 34.69 -5.33 60.01
CA VAL A 24 34.25 -4.10 60.66
C VAL A 24 32.74 -4.13 60.73
N GLY A 25 32.21 -4.37 61.92
CA GLY A 25 30.80 -4.15 62.22
C GLY A 25 30.60 -2.71 62.71
N ILE A 26 29.69 -1.96 62.09
CA ILE A 26 29.22 -0.68 62.63
C ILE A 26 27.77 -0.87 63.06
N ASN A 27 27.54 -0.70 64.36
CA ASN A 27 26.26 -1.02 64.99
C ASN A 27 25.83 -2.49 64.78
N ASN A 28 26.80 -3.39 64.54
CA ASN A 28 26.59 -4.82 64.30
C ASN A 28 27.68 -5.65 65.02
N THR A 29 27.28 -6.57 65.90
CA THR A 29 28.20 -7.44 66.66
C THR A 29 28.48 -8.78 65.98
N ASP A 30 27.78 -9.09 64.88
CA ASP A 30 27.92 -10.34 64.11
C ASP A 30 27.97 -10.02 62.60
N PRO A 31 29.00 -9.29 62.12
CA PRO A 31 29.11 -8.85 60.74
C PRO A 31 29.22 -10.03 59.76
N LYS A 32 28.48 -9.98 58.65
CA LYS A 32 28.44 -11.04 57.61
C LYS A 32 29.30 -10.71 56.38
N SER A 33 29.91 -9.54 56.34
CA SER A 33 30.80 -9.04 55.28
C SER A 33 32.06 -8.38 55.87
N ILE A 34 32.97 -7.89 55.02
CA ILE A 34 34.18 -7.17 55.46
C ILE A 34 33.81 -5.86 56.19
N LEU A 35 32.79 -5.15 55.68
CA LEU A 35 32.13 -4.04 56.34
C LEU A 35 30.63 -4.32 56.36
N ASP A 36 30.06 -4.41 57.56
CA ASP A 36 28.64 -4.65 57.79
C ASP A 36 28.08 -3.55 58.69
N ILE A 37 27.15 -2.77 58.17
CA ILE A 37 26.55 -1.62 58.85
C ILE A 37 25.07 -1.92 59.04
N SER A 38 24.65 -2.08 60.30
CA SER A 38 23.24 -2.33 60.63
C SER A 38 22.52 -1.05 61.02
N ALA A 39 21.28 -0.91 60.53
CA ALA A 39 20.39 0.16 60.98
C ALA A 39 20.13 0.05 62.50
N SER A 40 19.86 1.19 63.16
CA SER A 40 19.50 1.20 64.58
C SER A 40 18.22 0.38 64.87
N SER A 41 17.30 0.32 63.91
CA SER A 41 16.15 -0.59 63.91
C SER A 41 15.68 -0.87 62.49
N ILE A 42 15.39 -2.14 62.18
CA ILE A 42 14.88 -2.55 60.86
C ILE A 42 13.42 -2.14 60.62
N THR A 43 12.65 -1.87 61.68
CA THR A 43 11.23 -1.47 61.59
C THR A 43 11.00 0.01 61.92
N ALA A 44 11.98 0.69 62.54
CA ALA A 44 11.91 2.10 62.91
C ALA A 44 13.30 2.75 62.92
N PRO A 45 13.98 2.87 61.77
CA PRO A 45 15.34 3.40 61.69
C PRO A 45 15.44 4.86 62.18
N SER A 46 16.60 5.23 62.74
CA SER A 46 16.92 6.62 63.10
C SER A 46 17.11 7.47 61.85
N ASN A 47 16.84 8.77 61.93
CA ASN A 47 17.15 9.72 60.84
C ASN A 47 18.66 9.90 60.58
N THR A 48 19.51 9.33 61.44
CA THR A 48 20.97 9.27 61.29
C THR A 48 21.47 7.93 60.73
N ASP A 49 20.59 6.96 60.50
CA ASP A 49 20.98 5.67 59.90
C ASP A 49 21.30 5.89 58.41
N GLY A 50 22.50 5.49 57.98
CA GLY A 50 22.94 5.59 56.59
C GLY A 50 24.46 5.70 56.45
N ILE A 51 24.91 5.94 55.21
CA ILE A 51 26.33 6.16 54.88
C ILE A 51 26.44 7.49 54.13
N LEU A 52 27.19 8.44 54.68
CA LEU A 52 27.52 9.67 53.98
C LEU A 52 28.75 9.45 53.07
N ILE A 53 28.48 9.34 51.77
CA ILE A 53 29.52 9.36 50.73
C ILE A 53 30.01 10.80 50.52
N PRO A 54 31.29 11.04 50.18
CA PRO A 54 31.79 12.39 49.91
C PRO A 54 30.91 13.16 48.91
N ARG A 55 30.49 14.36 49.31
CA ARG A 55 29.65 15.25 48.50
C ARG A 55 30.51 16.30 47.82
N VAL A 56 30.34 16.47 46.51
CA VAL A 56 31.06 17.47 45.72
C VAL A 56 30.08 18.35 44.95
N ASN A 57 30.44 19.61 44.74
CA ASN A 57 29.64 20.53 43.92
C ASN A 57 30.02 20.47 42.43
N ASP A 58 31.21 19.95 42.13
CA ASP A 58 31.77 19.78 40.80
C ASP A 58 32.71 18.55 40.81
N PHE A 59 32.98 17.98 39.64
CA PHE A 59 33.96 16.89 39.52
C PHE A 59 35.39 17.42 39.69
N PRO A 60 36.35 16.59 40.13
CA PRO A 60 37.75 16.98 40.21
C PRO A 60 38.26 17.51 38.86
N ALA A 61 38.95 18.66 38.86
CA ALA A 61 39.55 19.24 37.66
C ALA A 61 40.62 18.31 37.01
N VAL A 62 41.19 17.40 37.81
CA VAL A 62 42.06 16.33 37.35
C VAL A 62 41.38 15.00 37.63
N ASN A 63 41.22 14.18 36.59
CA ASN A 63 40.59 12.87 36.69
C ASN A 63 41.35 11.93 37.66
N PRO A 64 40.64 11.15 38.49
CA PRO A 64 41.27 10.14 39.34
C PRO A 64 42.03 9.05 38.57
N GLY A 65 42.99 8.41 39.22
CA GLY A 65 43.81 7.33 38.63
C GLY A 65 43.17 5.94 38.72
N SER A 66 43.95 4.92 38.36
CA SER A 66 43.55 3.50 38.45
C SER A 66 43.21 3.06 39.87
N ASP A 67 43.94 3.59 40.86
CA ASP A 67 43.77 3.24 42.27
C ASP A 67 42.46 3.78 42.86
N GLN A 68 41.82 4.74 42.17
CA GLN A 68 40.51 5.28 42.53
C GLN A 68 39.37 4.64 41.72
N ASN A 69 39.63 3.63 40.89
CA ASN A 69 38.56 2.96 40.15
C ASN A 69 37.51 2.37 41.12
N GLY A 70 36.24 2.73 40.93
CA GLY A 70 35.14 2.40 41.85
C GLY A 70 34.93 3.39 43.00
N MET A 71 35.73 4.46 43.10
CA MET A 71 35.51 5.57 44.06
C MET A 71 34.14 6.18 43.87
N MET A 72 33.35 6.32 44.93
CA MET A 72 32.02 6.93 44.89
C MET A 72 32.00 8.37 45.43
N ILE A 73 31.21 9.23 44.79
CA ILE A 73 30.87 10.59 45.23
C ILE A 73 29.37 10.84 45.04
N PHE A 74 28.84 11.85 45.74
CA PHE A 74 27.53 12.41 45.46
C PHE A 74 27.69 13.83 44.90
N LEU A 75 27.33 14.02 43.63
CA LEU A 75 27.34 15.32 42.97
C LEU A 75 26.10 16.12 43.38
N GLN A 76 26.29 17.29 43.98
CA GLN A 76 25.22 18.10 44.57
C GLN A 76 24.49 19.00 43.58
N ASN A 77 25.17 19.42 42.51
CA ASN A 77 24.66 20.31 41.48
C ASN A 77 24.81 19.63 40.10
N SER A 78 23.89 19.89 39.17
CA SER A 78 24.10 19.44 37.78
C SER A 78 25.31 20.17 37.16
N VAL A 79 26.18 19.43 36.47
CA VAL A 79 27.39 19.92 35.80
C VAL A 79 27.39 19.42 34.36
N GLY A 80 27.35 20.33 33.39
CA GLY A 80 27.25 19.96 31.97
C GLY A 80 26.02 19.09 31.69
N THR A 81 26.24 17.87 31.17
CA THR A 81 25.18 16.87 30.91
C THR A 81 24.94 15.91 32.07
N GLN A 82 25.68 16.04 33.18
CA GLN A 82 25.59 15.17 34.35
C GLN A 82 24.66 15.79 35.39
N SER A 83 23.62 15.04 35.77
CA SER A 83 22.63 15.47 36.77
C SER A 83 23.14 15.25 38.21
N LYS A 84 22.56 15.96 39.18
CA LYS A 84 22.76 15.68 40.61
C LYS A 84 22.53 14.18 40.91
N GLY A 85 23.42 13.54 41.67
CA GLY A 85 23.25 12.13 42.05
C GLY A 85 24.53 11.43 42.48
N PHE A 86 24.44 10.11 42.68
CA PHE A 86 25.62 9.28 42.96
C PHE A 86 26.42 9.02 41.68
N TYR A 87 27.74 9.03 41.80
CA TYR A 87 28.68 8.70 40.73
C TYR A 87 29.78 7.79 41.27
N TYR A 88 30.29 6.88 40.42
CA TYR A 88 31.56 6.21 40.65
C TYR A 88 32.58 6.55 39.57
N TRP A 89 33.86 6.55 39.92
CA TRP A 89 34.95 6.72 38.95
C TRP A 89 35.19 5.41 38.19
N ASP A 90 35.07 5.46 36.87
CA ASP A 90 35.36 4.35 35.96
C ASP A 90 36.67 4.65 35.21
N HIS A 91 37.78 4.12 35.73
CA HIS A 91 39.12 4.35 35.18
C HIS A 91 39.30 3.79 33.76
N PRO A 92 38.88 2.54 33.44
CA PRO A 92 38.94 2.02 32.06
C PRO A 92 38.34 2.96 31.01
N ASN A 93 37.24 3.64 31.35
CA ASN A 93 36.58 4.61 30.47
C ASN A 93 36.92 6.07 30.78
N SER A 94 37.81 6.31 31.76
CA SER A 94 38.26 7.63 32.23
C SER A 94 37.13 8.63 32.45
N ARG A 95 36.05 8.22 33.11
CA ARG A 95 34.88 9.06 33.36
C ARG A 95 34.17 8.77 34.68
N TRP A 96 33.46 9.77 35.20
CA TRP A 96 32.49 9.57 36.26
C TRP A 96 31.20 8.98 35.68
N PHE A 97 30.83 7.80 36.16
CA PHE A 97 29.63 7.08 35.76
C PHE A 97 28.56 7.23 36.84
N SER A 98 27.33 7.59 36.45
CA SER A 98 26.26 7.79 37.41
C SER A 98 25.71 6.45 37.92
N VAL A 99 25.47 6.36 39.22
CA VAL A 99 24.76 5.27 39.86
C VAL A 99 23.29 5.66 39.96
N GLY A 100 22.41 4.89 39.32
CA GLY A 100 20.96 5.10 39.39
C GLY A 100 20.40 6.14 38.42
N ALA A 101 21.21 6.78 37.57
CA ALA A 101 20.67 7.47 36.39
C ALA A 101 20.29 6.45 35.32
N GLU A 102 19.14 5.81 35.53
CA GLU A 102 18.55 4.91 34.54
C GLU A 102 18.20 5.73 33.30
N GLU A 103 18.66 5.27 32.14
CA GLU A 103 18.36 5.91 30.85
C GLU A 103 16.86 5.91 30.57
N TRP A 104 16.15 4.92 31.12
CA TRP A 104 14.70 4.78 31.11
C TRP A 104 14.16 5.09 32.50
N GLN A 105 13.31 6.10 32.60
CA GLN A 105 12.69 6.50 33.88
C GLN A 105 11.19 6.22 33.85
N PRO A 106 10.58 5.88 34.99
CA PRO A 106 9.12 5.87 35.12
C PRO A 106 8.58 7.29 35.10
N GLY A 107 7.36 7.47 34.59
CA GLY A 107 6.68 8.76 34.54
C GLY A 107 5.17 8.61 34.37
N THR A 108 4.48 9.74 34.22
CA THR A 108 3.05 9.81 33.89
C THR A 108 2.86 10.80 32.74
N ASN A 109 2.02 10.48 31.76
CA ASN A 109 1.69 11.42 30.69
C ASN A 109 0.57 12.40 31.09
N SER A 110 0.29 13.36 30.20
CA SER A 110 -0.80 14.34 30.36
C SER A 110 -2.21 13.72 30.49
N SER A 111 -2.38 12.47 30.03
CA SER A 111 -3.62 11.69 30.15
C SER A 111 -3.73 10.94 31.50
N GLY A 112 -2.65 10.91 32.29
CA GLY A 112 -2.58 10.25 33.60
C GLY A 112 -2.09 8.80 33.55
N ASP A 113 -1.64 8.31 32.39
CA ASP A 113 -1.15 6.94 32.23
C ASP A 113 0.32 6.82 32.64
N ASP A 114 0.64 5.74 33.35
CA ASP A 114 2.02 5.39 33.71
C ASP A 114 2.82 4.97 32.46
N LEU A 115 4.06 5.43 32.38
CA LEU A 115 4.96 5.16 31.26
C LEU A 115 6.42 4.99 31.68
N ILE A 116 7.22 4.45 30.75
CA ILE A 116 8.68 4.45 30.81
C ILE A 116 9.20 5.25 29.61
N TYR A 117 10.08 6.22 29.84
CA TYR A 117 10.60 7.12 28.81
C TYR A 117 12.13 7.25 28.84
N ALA A 118 12.72 7.40 27.66
CA ALA A 118 14.16 7.62 27.52
C ALA A 118 14.52 9.08 27.86
N THR A 119 15.38 9.28 28.85
CA THR A 119 15.75 10.62 29.36
C THR A 119 16.93 11.28 28.66
N ARG A 120 17.66 10.54 27.80
CA ARG A 120 18.96 10.99 27.27
C ARG A 120 19.12 10.93 25.74
N ALA A 121 18.06 10.66 24.98
CA ALA A 121 18.13 10.70 23.53
C ALA A 121 18.07 12.15 22.95
N LYS A 122 17.63 13.15 23.74
CA LYS A 122 17.75 14.59 23.44
C LYS A 122 17.72 15.47 24.71
N LEU A 123 18.33 16.66 24.63
CA LEU A 123 18.44 17.66 25.72
C LEU A 123 17.10 18.30 26.15
N SER A 124 16.01 18.13 25.37
CA SER A 124 14.65 18.55 25.73
C SER A 124 13.62 17.91 24.79
N GLY A 125 12.66 17.15 25.33
CA GLY A 125 11.59 16.49 24.57
C GLY A 125 11.39 15.02 24.96
N THR A 126 10.33 14.40 24.44
CA THR A 126 10.03 12.98 24.63
C THR A 126 10.38 12.21 23.37
N ASP A 127 11.43 11.39 23.40
CA ASP A 127 11.92 10.72 22.19
C ASP A 127 11.22 9.38 21.94
N VAL A 128 11.24 8.49 22.93
CA VAL A 128 10.57 7.19 22.87
C VAL A 128 9.86 6.95 24.19
N VAL A 129 8.58 6.59 24.09
CA VAL A 129 7.74 6.21 25.23
C VAL A 129 7.21 4.81 25.03
N ILE A 130 7.25 4.02 26.09
CA ILE A 130 6.51 2.78 26.21
C ILE A 130 5.56 2.95 27.40
N THR A 131 4.27 2.88 27.13
CA THR A 131 3.22 2.97 28.16
C THR A 131 2.98 1.61 28.79
N ASN A 132 2.48 1.59 30.03
CA ASN A 132 2.20 0.33 30.73
C ASN A 132 1.11 -0.52 30.04
N ASP A 133 0.25 0.08 29.20
CA ASP A 133 -0.74 -0.64 28.41
C ASP A 133 -0.26 -1.06 27.00
N GLY A 134 1.05 -0.86 26.74
CA GLY A 134 1.78 -1.45 25.62
C GLY A 134 1.78 -0.63 24.34
N ARG A 135 1.50 0.69 24.40
CA ARG A 135 1.74 1.59 23.27
C ARG A 135 3.19 2.05 23.23
N ILE A 136 3.71 2.23 22.02
CA ILE A 136 5.02 2.79 21.75
C ILE A 136 4.85 4.07 20.94
N GLY A 137 5.35 5.19 21.47
CA GLY A 137 5.33 6.50 20.82
C GLY A 137 6.74 7.00 20.52
N PHE A 138 6.96 7.56 19.33
CA PHE A 138 8.17 8.29 18.97
C PHE A 138 7.82 9.78 18.80
N GLY A 139 8.49 10.67 19.53
CA GLY A 139 8.20 12.10 19.52
C GLY A 139 6.92 12.51 20.26
N THR A 140 6.29 11.58 20.99
CA THR A 140 5.09 11.84 21.81
C THR A 140 5.02 10.98 23.06
N GLU A 141 4.50 11.57 24.14
CA GLU A 141 4.20 10.88 25.40
C GLU A 141 2.76 10.34 25.48
N ASP A 142 1.92 10.71 24.51
CA ASP A 142 0.49 10.35 24.46
C ASP A 142 0.17 9.78 23.07
N PRO A 143 0.70 8.57 22.76
CA PRO A 143 0.40 7.90 21.50
C PRO A 143 -1.08 7.50 21.46
N VAL A 144 -1.78 7.88 20.40
CA VAL A 144 -3.17 7.51 20.12
C VAL A 144 -3.23 6.09 19.59
N GLU A 145 -2.31 5.73 18.70
CA GLU A 145 -2.18 4.38 18.13
C GLU A 145 -1.21 3.51 18.97
N ARG A 146 -1.29 2.18 18.84
CA ARG A 146 -0.36 1.28 19.57
C ARG A 146 1.11 1.48 19.19
N PHE A 147 1.38 1.97 17.98
CA PHE A 147 2.71 2.28 17.48
C PHE A 147 2.60 3.56 16.65
N GLU A 148 3.16 4.67 17.14
CA GLU A 148 2.97 5.99 16.53
C GLU A 148 4.29 6.77 16.43
N PHE A 149 4.56 7.32 15.25
CA PHE A 149 5.58 8.35 15.04
C PHE A 149 4.87 9.71 14.94
N LYS A 150 5.22 10.64 15.83
CA LYS A 150 4.59 11.95 15.92
C LYS A 150 5.66 13.04 16.00
N GLY A 151 5.99 13.60 14.85
CA GLY A 151 6.93 14.71 14.72
C GLY A 151 6.76 15.44 13.40
N PRO A 152 7.26 16.68 13.27
CA PRO A 152 7.26 17.38 11.99
C PRO A 152 8.23 16.70 11.00
N GLY A 153 7.92 16.77 9.70
CA GLY A 153 8.81 16.30 8.63
C GLY A 153 8.49 14.90 8.12
N ASP A 154 9.53 14.24 7.62
CA ASP A 154 9.47 12.94 6.95
C ASP A 154 9.54 11.80 7.97
N ASN A 155 8.39 11.20 8.28
CA ASN A 155 8.29 10.10 9.24
C ASN A 155 8.12 8.78 8.48
N ASP A 156 9.22 8.26 7.97
CA ASP A 156 9.24 7.02 7.20
C ASP A 156 9.29 5.77 8.09
N PHE A 157 8.60 4.72 7.65
CA PHE A 157 8.78 3.36 8.13
C PHE A 157 9.44 2.52 7.03
N GLN A 158 10.69 2.10 7.24
CA GLN A 158 11.47 1.36 6.24
C GLN A 158 11.77 -0.07 6.70
N LEU A 159 11.56 -1.05 5.80
CA LEU A 159 12.01 -2.43 5.94
C LEU A 159 13.07 -2.72 4.86
N THR A 160 14.28 -3.11 5.27
CA THR A 160 15.40 -3.42 4.35
C THR A 160 15.81 -4.88 4.51
N SER A 161 15.91 -5.63 3.40
CA SER A 161 16.47 -6.98 3.35
C SER A 161 17.53 -7.11 2.25
N ALA A 162 18.42 -8.11 2.36
CA ALA A 162 19.58 -8.26 1.46
C ALA A 162 19.74 -9.69 0.91
N ASN A 163 18.66 -10.47 0.82
CA ASN A 163 18.68 -11.84 0.30
C ASN A 163 17.38 -12.17 -0.46
N THR A 164 17.27 -13.40 -0.98
CA THR A 164 16.12 -13.87 -1.77
C THR A 164 14.82 -14.02 -0.96
N ASN A 165 14.86 -13.88 0.37
CA ASN A 165 13.68 -13.85 1.22
C ASN A 165 13.22 -12.38 1.44
N PRO A 166 12.07 -11.97 0.86
CA PRO A 166 11.61 -10.59 0.93
C PRO A 166 11.08 -10.23 2.34
N PRO A 167 11.11 -8.94 2.73
CA PRO A 167 10.43 -8.48 3.94
C PRO A 167 8.91 -8.44 3.71
N ASN A 168 8.14 -8.70 4.75
CA ASN A 168 6.67 -8.73 4.69
C ASN A 168 6.05 -7.78 5.72
N VAL A 169 4.92 -7.18 5.36
CA VAL A 169 3.96 -6.62 6.32
C VAL A 169 2.78 -7.58 6.39
N ILE A 170 2.56 -8.18 7.55
CA ILE A 170 1.54 -9.21 7.74
C ILE A 170 0.41 -8.64 8.59
N VAL A 171 -0.79 -8.65 8.05
CA VAL A 171 -2.03 -8.36 8.78
C VAL A 171 -2.91 -9.60 8.77
N TYR A 172 -3.41 -9.99 9.95
CA TYR A 172 -4.36 -11.09 10.08
C TYR A 172 -5.32 -10.78 11.22
N ASN A 173 -6.55 -11.28 11.09
CA ASN A 173 -7.60 -11.12 12.08
C ASN A 173 -8.11 -12.51 12.46
N THR A 174 -8.09 -12.82 13.75
CA THR A 174 -8.52 -14.12 14.27
C THR A 174 -10.02 -14.26 14.41
N GLY A 175 -10.82 -13.24 14.04
CA GLY A 175 -12.29 -13.20 14.08
C GLY A 175 -12.92 -13.18 15.48
N GLY A 176 -12.43 -14.04 16.37
CA GLY A 176 -12.77 -14.13 17.79
C GLY A 176 -11.75 -13.40 18.67
N THR A 177 -11.22 -14.08 19.69
CA THR A 177 -10.13 -13.55 20.52
C THR A 177 -8.80 -14.17 20.12
N LEU A 178 -7.70 -13.69 20.70
CA LEU A 178 -6.38 -14.33 20.51
C LEU A 178 -6.31 -15.71 21.21
N GLU A 179 -6.92 -15.84 22.39
CA GLU A 179 -6.96 -17.09 23.17
C GLU A 179 -7.98 -18.11 22.63
N SER A 180 -8.98 -17.65 21.88
CA SER A 180 -10.02 -18.46 21.26
C SER A 180 -10.35 -17.89 19.87
N PRO A 181 -9.54 -18.20 18.85
CA PRO A 181 -9.78 -17.73 17.49
C PRO A 181 -11.03 -18.39 16.90
N GLY A 182 -11.68 -17.69 15.96
CA GLY A 182 -12.89 -18.15 15.29
C GLY A 182 -13.03 -17.53 13.90
N PRO A 183 -13.81 -18.12 12.98
CA PRO A 183 -13.99 -17.55 11.65
C PRO A 183 -14.45 -16.09 11.71
N LEU A 184 -13.72 -15.19 11.05
CA LEU A 184 -14.17 -13.81 10.87
C LEU A 184 -15.46 -13.83 10.03
N ALA A 185 -16.47 -13.08 10.47
CA ALA A 185 -17.77 -13.03 9.81
C ALA A 185 -17.67 -12.48 8.38
N ALA A 186 -18.65 -12.81 7.54
CA ALA A 186 -18.75 -12.25 6.20
C ALA A 186 -18.75 -10.71 6.26
N ASN A 187 -18.04 -10.06 5.32
CA ASN A 187 -17.78 -8.62 5.29
C ASN A 187 -16.94 -8.07 6.45
N GLY A 188 -16.41 -8.92 7.34
CA GLY A 188 -15.46 -8.50 8.36
C GLY A 188 -14.14 -8.03 7.73
N GLU A 189 -13.58 -6.93 8.22
CA GLU A 189 -12.28 -6.41 7.79
C GLU A 189 -11.15 -7.28 8.38
N ILE A 190 -10.30 -7.80 7.51
CA ILE A 190 -9.11 -8.57 7.88
C ILE A 190 -7.99 -7.61 8.28
N GLY A 191 -7.83 -6.52 7.52
CA GLY A 191 -6.84 -5.47 7.76
C GLY A 191 -6.87 -4.42 6.66
N SER A 192 -6.18 -3.30 6.90
CA SER A 192 -6.18 -2.16 5.98
C SER A 192 -4.92 -1.30 6.07
N PHE A 193 -4.66 -0.58 4.99
CA PHE A 193 -3.73 0.54 4.90
C PHE A 193 -4.53 1.80 4.63
N ILE A 194 -4.55 2.72 5.61
CA ILE A 194 -5.50 3.83 5.64
C ILE A 194 -4.77 5.17 5.48
N ALA A 195 -5.32 6.05 4.65
CA ALA A 195 -4.92 7.44 4.56
C ALA A 195 -5.85 8.32 5.41
N LYS A 196 -5.26 9.19 6.25
CA LYS A 196 -5.96 10.18 7.06
C LYS A 196 -5.51 11.60 6.67
N THR A 197 -6.40 12.59 6.76
CA THR A 197 -6.05 14.02 6.63
C THR A 197 -7.00 14.89 7.45
N HIS A 198 -6.65 16.17 7.65
CA HIS A 198 -7.48 17.13 8.39
C HIS A 198 -8.50 17.79 7.45
N ASP A 199 -9.78 17.80 7.82
CA ASP A 199 -10.87 18.41 7.03
C ASP A 199 -11.10 19.91 7.34
N GLY A 200 -10.27 20.49 8.20
CA GLY A 200 -10.43 21.85 8.73
C GLY A 200 -11.05 21.89 10.14
N ASN A 201 -11.72 20.81 10.57
CA ASN A 201 -12.27 20.66 11.92
C ASN A 201 -11.62 19.52 12.72
N ARG A 202 -11.32 18.38 12.07
CA ARG A 202 -10.67 17.22 12.70
C ARG A 202 -9.93 16.35 11.69
N VAL A 203 -9.14 15.40 12.19
CA VAL A 203 -8.53 14.34 11.37
C VAL A 203 -9.60 13.32 10.95
N ARG A 204 -9.58 12.90 9.69
CA ARG A 204 -10.54 11.98 9.04
C ARG A 204 -9.79 10.94 8.22
N GLU A 205 -10.32 9.72 8.18
CA GLU A 205 -9.94 8.74 7.15
C GLU A 205 -10.56 9.13 5.80
N VAL A 206 -9.76 9.19 4.75
CA VAL A 206 -10.22 9.65 3.42
C VAL A 206 -10.19 8.58 2.34
N GLY A 207 -9.57 7.45 2.61
CA GLY A 207 -9.50 6.32 1.73
C GLY A 207 -8.42 5.33 2.18
N GLY A 208 -8.22 4.29 1.39
CA GLY A 208 -7.21 3.29 1.68
C GLY A 208 -7.37 2.02 0.86
N VAL A 209 -6.52 1.07 1.20
CA VAL A 209 -6.50 -0.30 0.70
C VAL A 209 -6.98 -1.21 1.81
N ARG A 210 -7.96 -2.06 1.53
CA ARG A 210 -8.63 -2.88 2.55
C ARG A 210 -8.81 -4.32 2.09
N PHE A 211 -8.74 -5.24 3.03
CA PHE A 211 -9.00 -6.66 2.83
C PHE A 211 -10.20 -7.07 3.68
N TYR A 212 -11.18 -7.74 3.07
CA TYR A 212 -12.39 -8.20 3.75
C TYR A 212 -12.64 -9.68 3.51
N MET A 213 -13.40 -10.30 4.41
CA MET A 213 -14.05 -11.57 4.14
C MET A 213 -15.13 -11.41 3.08
N ASP A 214 -15.08 -12.24 2.04
CA ASP A 214 -16.02 -12.23 0.91
C ASP A 214 -16.96 -13.44 0.93
N GLY A 215 -17.46 -13.73 2.13
CA GLY A 215 -18.19 -14.93 2.46
C GLY A 215 -17.87 -15.37 3.88
N VAL A 216 -18.43 -16.49 4.32
CA VAL A 216 -18.15 -17.06 5.64
C VAL A 216 -16.95 -18.01 5.52
N ALA A 217 -15.92 -17.83 6.33
CA ALA A 217 -14.81 -18.77 6.40
C ALA A 217 -15.27 -20.13 6.97
N THR A 218 -14.77 -21.22 6.39
CA THR A 218 -14.96 -22.59 6.86
C THR A 218 -13.62 -23.33 6.88
N ASN A 219 -13.58 -24.55 7.41
CA ASN A 219 -12.35 -25.34 7.40
C ASN A 219 -11.88 -25.59 5.96
N GLY A 220 -10.71 -25.06 5.59
CA GLY A 220 -10.17 -25.15 4.23
C GLY A 220 -10.69 -24.10 3.24
N SER A 221 -11.49 -23.12 3.67
CA SER A 221 -12.00 -22.05 2.79
C SER A 221 -12.04 -20.70 3.49
N THR A 222 -11.34 -19.72 2.92
CA THR A 222 -11.26 -18.35 3.44
C THR A 222 -11.49 -17.35 2.30
N PRO A 223 -12.74 -17.21 1.82
CA PRO A 223 -13.05 -16.30 0.73
C PRO A 223 -12.75 -14.87 1.16
N SER A 224 -12.02 -14.12 0.35
CA SER A 224 -11.64 -12.75 0.65
C SER A 224 -11.79 -11.86 -0.57
N ARG A 225 -11.90 -10.56 -0.32
CA ARG A 225 -11.92 -9.53 -1.35
C ARG A 225 -10.95 -8.42 -1.01
N PHE A 226 -10.42 -7.80 -2.05
CA PHE A 226 -9.56 -6.64 -2.00
C PHE A 226 -10.35 -5.41 -2.44
N VAL A 227 -10.23 -4.30 -1.70
CA VAL A 227 -11.00 -3.08 -1.96
C VAL A 227 -10.11 -1.85 -1.88
N ILE A 228 -10.26 -0.94 -2.83
CA ILE A 228 -9.75 0.44 -2.73
C ILE A 228 -10.95 1.38 -2.64
N ASN A 229 -10.93 2.24 -1.62
CA ASN A 229 -11.99 3.23 -1.41
C ASN A 229 -11.45 4.66 -1.41
N THR A 230 -12.30 5.59 -1.84
CA THR A 230 -11.99 7.03 -1.83
C THR A 230 -13.21 7.84 -1.42
N THR A 231 -12.96 9.04 -0.89
CA THR A 231 -14.03 9.98 -0.52
C THR A 231 -14.29 10.98 -1.65
N PRO A 232 -15.53 11.10 -2.17
CA PRO A 232 -15.88 12.10 -3.18
C PRO A 232 -15.75 13.54 -2.67
N THR A 233 -15.55 14.49 -3.59
CA THR A 233 -15.65 15.93 -3.29
C THR A 233 -17.01 16.27 -2.66
N GLY A 234 -16.99 17.07 -1.59
CA GLY A 234 -18.19 17.48 -0.86
C GLY A 234 -18.79 16.42 0.07
N SER A 235 -18.06 15.34 0.35
CA SER A 235 -18.48 14.26 1.24
C SER A 235 -17.40 13.91 2.26
N THR A 236 -17.79 13.27 3.36
CA THR A 236 -16.89 12.57 4.29
C THR A 236 -17.11 11.06 4.30
N SER A 237 -17.99 10.55 3.43
CA SER A 237 -18.29 9.13 3.29
C SER A 237 -17.46 8.52 2.18
N GLN A 238 -16.70 7.48 2.52
CA GLN A 238 -15.91 6.71 1.57
C GLN A 238 -16.81 5.87 0.67
N ILE A 239 -16.39 5.66 -0.58
CA ILE A 239 -17.06 4.80 -1.55
C ILE A 239 -16.02 3.80 -2.10
N GLU A 240 -16.41 2.53 -2.21
CA GLU A 240 -15.61 1.50 -2.89
C GLU A 240 -15.48 1.84 -4.38
N ARG A 241 -14.25 1.93 -4.89
CA ARG A 241 -13.97 2.31 -6.28
C ARG A 241 -13.47 1.16 -7.12
N PHE A 242 -12.62 0.33 -6.53
CA PHE A 242 -12.04 -0.85 -7.14
C PHE A 242 -12.22 -2.02 -6.19
N ILE A 243 -12.68 -3.15 -6.71
CA ILE A 243 -12.89 -4.37 -5.94
C ILE A 243 -12.40 -5.59 -6.73
N ILE A 244 -11.73 -6.52 -6.06
CA ILE A 244 -11.48 -7.87 -6.57
C ILE A 244 -12.15 -8.84 -5.62
N ARG A 245 -13.09 -9.63 -6.14
CA ARG A 245 -13.89 -10.60 -5.39
C ARG A 245 -13.20 -11.96 -5.27
N ASN A 246 -13.71 -12.83 -4.39
CA ASN A 246 -13.16 -14.18 -4.19
C ASN A 246 -13.26 -15.10 -5.43
N ASP A 247 -14.12 -14.77 -6.38
CA ASP A 247 -14.28 -15.45 -7.68
C ASP A 247 -13.34 -14.91 -8.77
N GLY A 248 -12.55 -13.88 -8.46
CA GLY A 248 -11.64 -13.22 -9.39
C GLY A 248 -12.25 -12.06 -10.18
N ASN A 249 -13.54 -11.77 -10.00
CA ASN A 249 -14.18 -10.66 -10.72
C ASN A 249 -13.71 -9.30 -10.18
N VAL A 250 -13.42 -8.39 -11.12
CA VAL A 250 -12.92 -7.04 -10.87
C VAL A 250 -14.00 -6.01 -11.18
N GLY A 251 -14.39 -5.24 -10.17
CA GLY A 251 -15.36 -4.16 -10.31
C GLY A 251 -14.72 -2.77 -10.27
N LEU A 252 -15.06 -1.91 -11.22
CA LEU A 252 -14.75 -0.47 -11.22
C LEU A 252 -16.04 0.32 -11.02
N GLY A 253 -16.27 0.82 -9.80
CA GLY A 253 -17.55 1.42 -9.41
C GLY A 253 -18.72 0.44 -9.35
N THR A 254 -18.47 -0.86 -9.49
CA THR A 254 -19.43 -1.96 -9.37
C THR A 254 -19.05 -2.83 -8.18
N PRO A 255 -19.69 -2.70 -7.00
CA PRO A 255 -19.33 -3.50 -5.84
C PRO A 255 -19.53 -5.00 -6.07
N ASN A 256 -20.59 -5.41 -6.76
CA ASN A 256 -20.90 -6.82 -7.07
C ASN A 256 -20.75 -7.06 -8.58
N PRO A 257 -19.53 -7.17 -9.11
CA PRO A 257 -19.30 -7.40 -10.53
C PRO A 257 -19.90 -8.73 -10.97
N THR A 258 -20.53 -8.79 -12.13
CA THR A 258 -21.07 -10.05 -12.70
C THR A 258 -20.18 -10.67 -13.78
N GLU A 259 -19.10 -9.98 -14.14
CA GLU A 259 -18.10 -10.39 -15.13
C GLU A 259 -16.69 -10.12 -14.60
N VAL A 260 -15.68 -10.73 -15.21
CA VAL A 260 -14.28 -10.61 -14.78
C VAL A 260 -13.81 -9.15 -14.73
N LEU A 261 -14.31 -8.31 -15.64
CA LEU A 261 -14.17 -6.86 -15.59
C LEU A 261 -15.54 -6.21 -15.78
N ASP A 262 -16.05 -5.58 -14.73
CA ASP A 262 -17.34 -4.89 -14.73
C ASP A 262 -17.13 -3.41 -14.38
N VAL A 263 -17.53 -2.51 -15.28
CA VAL A 263 -17.33 -1.07 -15.15
C VAL A 263 -18.67 -0.36 -15.11
N ASN A 264 -18.98 0.25 -13.97
CA ASN A 264 -20.13 1.14 -13.83
C ASN A 264 -19.75 2.56 -14.29
N GLY A 265 -19.90 2.81 -15.59
CA GLY A 265 -19.63 4.09 -16.22
C GLY A 265 -19.02 3.94 -17.61
N ALA A 266 -18.53 5.03 -18.18
CA ALA A 266 -17.83 4.99 -19.46
C ALA A 266 -16.38 4.51 -19.28
N ALA A 267 -15.97 3.51 -20.06
CA ALA A 267 -14.57 3.11 -20.18
C ALA A 267 -13.90 3.85 -21.34
N ARG A 268 -12.67 4.35 -21.12
CA ARG A 268 -11.83 4.94 -22.18
C ARG A 268 -10.58 4.10 -22.37
N ILE A 269 -10.41 3.57 -23.56
CA ILE A 269 -9.23 2.79 -23.97
C ILE A 269 -8.38 3.70 -24.86
N ARG A 270 -7.11 3.87 -24.51
CA ARG A 270 -6.17 4.70 -25.29
C ARG A 270 -5.71 3.92 -26.52
N ASP A 271 -5.19 4.65 -27.51
CA ASP A 271 -4.66 4.12 -28.78
C ASP A 271 -5.71 3.49 -29.72
N LEU A 272 -6.99 3.65 -29.39
CA LEU A 272 -8.10 3.46 -30.31
C LEU A 272 -8.46 4.80 -30.98
N ASN A 273 -8.64 4.77 -32.30
CA ASN A 273 -9.14 5.90 -33.07
C ASN A 273 -10.66 5.97 -33.02
N ALA A 274 -11.22 7.09 -33.46
CA ALA A 274 -12.67 7.21 -33.63
C ALA A 274 -13.16 6.19 -34.67
N GLY A 275 -14.07 5.30 -34.27
CA GLY A 275 -14.60 4.26 -35.14
C GLY A 275 -15.09 3.03 -34.38
N PRO A 276 -15.58 2.00 -35.09
CA PRO A 276 -15.91 0.72 -34.49
C PRO A 276 -14.65 0.05 -33.92
N VAL A 277 -14.83 -0.69 -32.83
CA VAL A 277 -13.78 -1.47 -32.17
C VAL A 277 -14.02 -2.95 -32.45
N TYR A 278 -12.96 -3.66 -32.79
CA TYR A 278 -12.94 -5.08 -33.09
C TYR A 278 -11.94 -5.79 -32.18
N SER A 279 -12.15 -7.07 -31.91
CA SER A 279 -11.18 -7.92 -31.22
C SER A 279 -10.50 -8.88 -32.21
N ASP A 280 -9.21 -9.10 -32.07
CA ASP A 280 -8.53 -10.22 -32.75
C ASP A 280 -8.83 -11.57 -32.07
N VAL A 281 -8.20 -12.65 -32.54
CA VAL A 281 -8.35 -14.01 -31.98
C VAL A 281 -7.91 -14.13 -30.52
N ASN A 282 -7.07 -13.19 -30.04
CA ASN A 282 -6.58 -13.15 -28.67
C ASN A 282 -7.34 -12.15 -27.79
N GLY A 283 -8.37 -11.48 -28.33
CA GLY A 283 -9.13 -10.46 -27.60
C GLY A 283 -8.49 -9.07 -27.58
N ASN A 284 -7.41 -8.83 -28.34
CA ASN A 284 -6.83 -7.50 -28.43
C ASN A 284 -7.76 -6.58 -29.20
N LEU A 285 -8.10 -5.44 -28.60
CA LEU A 285 -8.97 -4.45 -29.22
C LEU A 285 -8.20 -3.64 -30.26
N SER A 286 -8.81 -3.44 -31.42
CA SER A 286 -8.28 -2.61 -32.50
C SER A 286 -9.40 -1.89 -33.23
N ASN A 287 -9.05 -0.82 -33.95
CA ASN A 287 -9.95 -0.22 -34.96
C ASN A 287 -9.55 -0.61 -36.38
N ASN A 288 -8.70 -1.65 -36.53
CA ASN A 288 -8.17 -2.14 -37.81
C ASN A 288 -9.01 -3.32 -38.31
N GLY A 289 -10.32 -3.16 -38.30
CA GLY A 289 -11.24 -4.12 -38.93
C GLY A 289 -11.92 -3.50 -40.14
N PRO A 290 -12.74 -4.29 -40.85
CA PRO A 290 -13.45 -3.82 -42.03
C PRO A 290 -14.18 -2.50 -41.76
N ALA A 291 -13.95 -1.50 -42.62
CA ALA A 291 -14.51 -0.16 -42.48
C ALA A 291 -15.23 0.25 -43.75
N ILE A 292 -16.46 0.75 -43.61
CA ILE A 292 -17.17 1.37 -44.75
C ILE A 292 -16.55 2.74 -44.98
N ILE A 293 -15.71 2.85 -46.01
CA ILE A 293 -15.02 4.10 -46.37
C ILE A 293 -15.83 4.96 -47.34
N ALA A 294 -16.73 4.35 -48.09
CA ALA A 294 -17.70 5.06 -48.93
C ALA A 294 -18.96 4.22 -49.10
N SER A 295 -20.12 4.86 -49.17
CA SER A 295 -21.36 4.21 -49.56
C SER A 295 -22.32 5.22 -50.13
N GLY A 296 -23.22 4.76 -50.99
CA GLY A 296 -24.15 5.66 -51.65
C GLY A 296 -25.38 5.01 -52.22
N LYS A 297 -26.47 5.78 -52.22
CA LYS A 297 -27.68 5.55 -53.00
C LYS A 297 -27.76 6.62 -54.10
N VAL A 298 -27.83 6.18 -55.36
CA VAL A 298 -27.74 7.03 -56.55
C VAL A 298 -29.00 6.84 -57.39
N ALA A 299 -29.67 7.94 -57.75
CA ALA A 299 -30.83 7.91 -58.64
C ALA A 299 -30.43 7.57 -60.08
N HIS A 300 -31.41 7.17 -60.89
CA HIS A 300 -31.19 6.79 -62.29
C HIS A 300 -30.53 7.90 -63.13
N ASP A 301 -30.82 9.17 -62.86
CA ASP A 301 -30.23 10.32 -63.57
C ASP A 301 -28.79 10.67 -63.10
N GLY A 302 -28.26 9.95 -62.11
CA GLY A 302 -26.95 10.23 -61.50
C GLY A 302 -27.00 11.14 -60.29
N THR A 303 -28.18 11.58 -59.86
CA THR A 303 -28.32 12.40 -58.66
C THR A 303 -27.93 11.59 -57.41
N ALA A 304 -27.03 12.14 -56.61
CA ALA A 304 -26.65 11.59 -55.31
C ALA A 304 -27.81 11.74 -54.31
N LEU A 305 -28.60 10.69 -54.09
CA LEU A 305 -29.70 10.72 -53.12
C LEU A 305 -29.17 10.72 -51.68
N LYS A 306 -28.17 9.89 -51.41
CA LYS A 306 -27.43 9.88 -50.14
C LYS A 306 -26.09 9.21 -50.36
N ILE A 307 -24.99 9.95 -50.24
CA ILE A 307 -23.63 9.41 -50.39
C ILE A 307 -22.76 9.89 -49.23
N THR A 308 -21.90 9.01 -48.73
CA THR A 308 -20.83 9.33 -47.78
C THR A 308 -19.49 8.83 -48.33
N GLY A 309 -18.40 9.55 -48.05
CA GLY A 309 -17.04 9.17 -48.44
C GLY A 309 -16.74 9.19 -49.95
N ALA A 310 -17.70 9.57 -50.79
CA ALA A 310 -17.55 9.65 -52.24
C ALA A 310 -18.49 10.67 -52.89
N THR A 311 -18.30 10.89 -54.19
CA THR A 311 -19.19 11.61 -55.10
C THR A 311 -19.53 10.72 -56.29
N VAL A 312 -20.59 11.06 -57.04
CA VAL A 312 -20.99 10.35 -58.26
C VAL A 312 -21.14 11.32 -59.42
N THR A 313 -20.72 10.90 -60.61
CA THR A 313 -20.98 11.59 -61.88
C THR A 313 -21.60 10.62 -62.85
N ARG A 314 -22.72 10.98 -63.48
CA ARG A 314 -23.25 10.21 -64.61
C ARG A 314 -22.55 10.66 -65.88
N ASN A 315 -21.76 9.78 -66.48
CA ASN A 315 -20.98 10.10 -67.68
C ASN A 315 -21.84 9.99 -68.95
N ARG A 316 -22.68 8.96 -69.00
CA ARG A 316 -23.63 8.67 -70.08
C ARG A 316 -24.66 7.66 -69.58
N THR A 317 -25.65 7.32 -70.41
CA THR A 317 -26.67 6.32 -70.06
C THR A 317 -26.04 5.02 -69.57
N GLY A 318 -26.47 4.57 -68.39
CA GLY A 318 -26.01 3.35 -67.74
C GLY A 318 -24.54 3.35 -67.31
N ASN A 319 -23.86 4.49 -67.28
CA ASN A 319 -22.47 4.59 -66.83
C ASN A 319 -22.26 5.77 -65.87
N TYR A 320 -21.71 5.45 -64.71
CA TYR A 320 -21.50 6.39 -63.62
C TYR A 320 -20.08 6.23 -63.08
N SER A 321 -19.41 7.30 -62.68
CA SER A 321 -18.15 7.26 -61.96
C SER A 321 -18.37 7.61 -60.50
N ILE A 322 -17.88 6.75 -59.60
CA ILE A 322 -17.79 7.01 -58.17
C ILE A 322 -16.39 7.51 -57.87
N THR A 323 -16.26 8.65 -57.19
CA THR A 323 -14.96 9.24 -56.84
C THR A 323 -14.86 9.43 -55.32
N PHE A 324 -13.85 8.83 -54.70
CA PHE A 324 -13.67 8.88 -53.25
C PHE A 324 -13.24 10.27 -52.78
N SER A 325 -13.76 10.67 -51.62
CA SER A 325 -13.37 11.91 -50.94
C SER A 325 -11.97 11.82 -50.33
N THR A 326 -11.45 10.61 -50.12
CA THR A 326 -10.10 10.34 -49.65
C THR A 326 -9.54 9.15 -50.41
N SER A 327 -8.31 9.26 -50.92
CA SER A 327 -7.63 8.18 -51.66
C SER A 327 -7.47 6.93 -50.80
N ARG A 328 -7.70 5.76 -51.40
CA ARG A 328 -7.64 4.44 -50.75
C ARG A 328 -7.02 3.44 -51.69
N ASP A 329 -6.01 2.70 -51.24
CA ASP A 329 -5.35 1.71 -52.10
C ASP A 329 -6.37 0.69 -52.61
N HIS A 330 -6.43 0.47 -53.92
CA HIS A 330 -7.38 -0.46 -54.54
C HIS A 330 -7.19 -1.91 -54.08
N SER A 331 -6.04 -2.26 -53.50
CA SER A 331 -5.80 -3.58 -52.90
C SER A 331 -6.46 -3.77 -51.54
N ASN A 332 -6.83 -2.69 -50.87
CA ASN A 332 -7.36 -2.73 -49.51
C ASN A 332 -8.89 -2.62 -49.45
N TYR A 333 -9.60 -2.53 -50.57
CA TYR A 333 -11.07 -2.42 -50.53
C TYR A 333 -11.79 -3.28 -51.58
N ILE A 334 -13.01 -3.67 -51.23
CA ILE A 334 -13.97 -4.30 -52.14
C ILE A 334 -15.14 -3.36 -52.43
N ILE A 335 -15.79 -3.61 -53.57
CA ILE A 335 -16.98 -2.89 -54.02
C ILE A 335 -18.15 -3.87 -54.01
N GLN A 336 -19.22 -3.50 -53.31
CA GLN A 336 -20.50 -4.18 -53.39
C GLN A 336 -21.49 -3.28 -54.10
N LEU A 337 -22.15 -3.81 -55.13
CA LEU A 337 -23.20 -3.12 -55.87
C LEU A 337 -24.53 -3.82 -55.69
N ALA A 338 -25.58 -3.03 -55.57
CA ALA A 338 -26.96 -3.49 -55.68
C ALA A 338 -27.73 -2.51 -56.55
N TYR A 339 -28.78 -2.98 -57.21
CA TYR A 339 -29.70 -2.12 -57.93
C TYR A 339 -31.12 -2.45 -57.51
N LEU A 340 -32.03 -1.48 -57.64
CA LEU A 340 -33.43 -1.73 -57.39
C LEU A 340 -34.02 -2.51 -58.58
N GLU A 341 -34.40 -3.76 -58.35
CA GLU A 341 -35.22 -4.51 -59.31
C GLU A 341 -36.56 -3.80 -59.45
N CYS A 342 -36.96 -3.51 -60.68
CA CYS A 342 -38.17 -2.75 -60.92
C CYS A 342 -39.27 -3.62 -61.52
N SER A 343 -40.43 -3.65 -60.87
CA SER A 343 -41.61 -4.42 -61.27
C SER A 343 -42.70 -3.59 -61.99
N GLY A 344 -42.43 -2.31 -62.30
CA GLY A 344 -43.38 -1.40 -62.96
C GLY A 344 -43.08 -1.12 -64.44
N THR A 345 -44.04 -0.50 -65.15
CA THR A 345 -43.97 -0.14 -66.59
C THR A 345 -43.65 1.34 -66.84
N GLY A 346 -43.09 2.06 -65.86
CA GLY A 346 -42.77 3.49 -65.97
C GLY A 346 -41.53 3.79 -66.82
N ALA A 347 -41.28 5.06 -67.16
CA ALA A 347 -40.12 5.47 -67.97
C ALA A 347 -38.77 5.04 -67.36
N ASP A 348 -38.69 4.94 -66.03
CA ASP A 348 -37.51 4.50 -65.29
C ASP A 348 -37.33 2.97 -65.28
N CYS A 349 -38.36 2.24 -65.72
CA CYS A 349 -38.47 0.79 -65.59
C CYS A 349 -39.22 0.21 -66.79
N GLN A 350 -38.50 -0.11 -67.86
CA GLN A 350 -39.06 -0.70 -69.07
C GLN A 350 -39.37 -2.21 -68.93
N GLY A 351 -39.78 -2.68 -67.75
CA GLY A 351 -40.11 -4.09 -67.48
C GLY A 351 -38.98 -5.10 -67.72
N ASP A 352 -37.73 -4.63 -67.82
CA ASP A 352 -36.57 -5.45 -68.15
C ASP A 352 -36.00 -6.13 -66.90
N ASN A 353 -36.18 -7.44 -66.80
CA ASN A 353 -35.68 -8.30 -65.72
C ASN A 353 -34.28 -8.88 -66.01
N SER A 354 -33.66 -8.49 -67.13
CA SER A 354 -32.33 -8.95 -67.55
C SER A 354 -31.22 -7.94 -67.22
N ILE A 355 -31.51 -6.96 -66.35
CA ILE A 355 -30.55 -5.93 -65.93
C ILE A 355 -29.43 -6.57 -65.11
N ASN A 356 -28.19 -6.23 -65.47
CA ASN A 356 -27.01 -6.53 -64.68
C ASN A 356 -26.36 -5.23 -64.22
N ILE A 357 -25.70 -5.28 -63.06
CA ILE A 357 -24.86 -4.22 -62.53
C ILE A 357 -23.43 -4.76 -62.36
N SER A 358 -22.45 -3.96 -62.74
CA SER A 358 -21.02 -4.33 -62.69
C SER A 358 -20.18 -3.11 -62.37
N TYR A 359 -19.05 -3.29 -61.68
CA TYR A 359 -18.03 -2.24 -61.59
C TYR A 359 -16.90 -2.46 -62.61
N SER A 360 -16.19 -1.41 -62.94
CA SER A 360 -14.95 -1.42 -63.74
C SER A 360 -14.03 -0.28 -63.32
N GLY A 361 -12.79 -0.26 -63.78
CA GLY A 361 -11.89 0.88 -63.54
C GLY A 361 -11.62 1.15 -62.06
N GLN A 362 -11.48 0.10 -61.23
CA GLN A 362 -11.14 0.24 -59.82
C GLN A 362 -9.74 0.86 -59.69
N THR A 363 -9.65 1.97 -58.97
CA THR A 363 -8.42 2.76 -58.77
C THR A 363 -8.35 3.27 -57.34
N ASN A 364 -7.27 3.95 -56.97
CA ASN A 364 -7.17 4.50 -55.63
C ASN A 364 -8.15 5.67 -55.36
N SER A 365 -8.71 6.26 -56.41
CA SER A 365 -9.62 7.40 -56.33
C SER A 365 -11.09 7.05 -56.59
N GLY A 366 -11.41 5.80 -56.90
CA GLY A 366 -12.79 5.39 -57.18
C GLY A 366 -12.92 4.28 -58.21
N PHE A 367 -14.12 4.17 -58.79
CA PHE A 367 -14.48 3.13 -59.76
C PHE A 367 -15.66 3.57 -60.62
N ASP A 368 -15.86 2.90 -61.75
CA ASP A 368 -17.02 3.10 -62.60
C ASP A 368 -18.08 2.03 -62.36
N VAL A 369 -19.35 2.43 -62.45
CA VAL A 369 -20.52 1.55 -62.40
C VAL A 369 -21.15 1.50 -63.78
N GLY A 370 -21.32 0.28 -64.29
CA GLY A 370 -22.05 -0.01 -65.51
C GLY A 370 -23.38 -0.70 -65.20
N ILE A 371 -24.47 -0.22 -65.78
CA ILE A 371 -25.81 -0.80 -65.70
C ILE A 371 -26.36 -0.98 -67.11
N GLY A 372 -26.94 -2.15 -67.39
CA GLY A 372 -27.45 -2.46 -68.71
C GLY A 372 -28.11 -3.83 -68.82
N SER A 373 -28.86 -4.00 -69.90
CA SER A 373 -29.64 -5.18 -70.25
C SER A 373 -28.79 -6.22 -70.98
N ASN A 374 -28.88 -7.48 -70.56
CA ASN A 374 -28.15 -8.60 -71.16
C ASN A 374 -29.02 -9.48 -72.09
N ASP A 375 -30.35 -9.31 -72.12
CA ASP A 375 -31.24 -10.08 -73.00
C ASP A 375 -31.40 -9.41 -74.37
N ASN A 376 -30.33 -9.38 -75.17
CA ASN A 376 -30.34 -8.77 -76.51
C ASN A 376 -29.95 -9.74 -77.63
N GLY A 377 -30.35 -11.01 -77.50
CA GLY A 377 -30.28 -11.97 -78.63
C GLY A 377 -28.89 -12.17 -79.26
N GLY A 378 -27.81 -12.05 -78.49
CA GLY A 378 -26.42 -12.27 -78.95
C GLY A 378 -25.60 -11.01 -79.27
N THR A 379 -26.10 -9.81 -78.99
CA THR A 379 -25.37 -8.54 -79.18
C THR A 379 -24.80 -7.96 -77.87
N ALA A 380 -23.95 -6.92 -77.98
CA ALA A 380 -23.35 -6.25 -76.84
C ALA A 380 -24.41 -5.65 -75.89
N ARG A 381 -24.12 -5.67 -74.57
CA ARG A 381 -24.95 -5.11 -73.49
C ARG A 381 -25.50 -3.72 -73.84
N VAL A 382 -26.82 -3.54 -73.67
CA VAL A 382 -27.48 -2.23 -73.92
C VAL A 382 -27.49 -1.42 -72.62
N PRO A 383 -26.84 -0.24 -72.57
CA PRO A 383 -26.79 0.57 -71.35
C PRO A 383 -28.19 1.08 -70.93
N ARG A 384 -28.44 1.08 -69.62
CA ARG A 384 -29.71 1.51 -69.01
C ARG A 384 -29.43 2.25 -67.71
N ASP A 385 -30.13 3.36 -67.50
CA ASP A 385 -30.13 4.05 -66.21
C ASP A 385 -31.01 3.31 -65.20
N ARG A 386 -30.52 3.16 -63.97
CA ARG A 386 -31.27 2.62 -62.83
C ARG A 386 -30.80 3.26 -61.54
N GLU A 387 -31.69 3.31 -60.57
CA GLU A 387 -31.28 3.53 -59.18
C GLU A 387 -30.37 2.38 -58.73
N PHE A 388 -29.25 2.73 -58.11
CA PHE A 388 -28.32 1.75 -57.57
C PHE A 388 -27.72 2.19 -56.24
N MET A 389 -27.19 1.21 -55.53
CA MET A 389 -26.46 1.39 -54.29
C MET A 389 -25.06 0.83 -54.45
N PHE A 390 -24.11 1.46 -53.76
CA PHE A 390 -22.77 0.92 -53.61
C PHE A 390 -22.31 1.01 -52.16
N THR A 391 -21.49 0.04 -51.76
CA THR A 391 -20.75 0.05 -50.50
C THR A 391 -19.31 -0.30 -50.80
N VAL A 392 -18.39 0.45 -50.21
CA VAL A 392 -16.95 0.21 -50.29
C VAL A 392 -16.44 -0.13 -48.91
N ILE A 393 -15.89 -1.34 -48.77
CA ILE A 393 -15.42 -1.89 -47.51
C ILE A 393 -13.90 -2.03 -47.61
N ASP A 394 -13.18 -1.26 -46.78
CA ASP A 394 -11.72 -1.27 -46.59
C ASP A 394 -11.37 -2.31 -45.51
N PHE A 395 -10.38 -3.19 -45.70
CA PHE A 395 -9.99 -4.22 -44.73
C PHE A 395 -8.52 -4.64 -44.82
#